data_AF-A0A6L6F2R3-F1
#
_entry.id   AF-A0A6L6F2R3-F1
#
_cell.length_a   1.000
_cell.length_b   1.000
_cell.length_c   1.000
_cell.angle_alpha   90.00
_cell.angle_beta   90.00
_cell.angle_gamma   90.00
#
_symmetry.space_group_name_H-M   'P 1'
#
loop_
_entity.id
_entity.type
_entity.pdbx_description
1 polymer ?
#
loop_
_entity_poly.entity_id
_entity_poly.type
_entity_poly.pdbx_seq_one_letter_code
_entity_poly.pdbx_strand_id
1 'polypeptide(L)'
;TTIGTGTATVLRDGQSFNVTWNRPTADSGTTFTMADGSPMPFKPGQQWVVLLNSKTPATLLPLPTPAPSSTSKTTKAPAAI
;
A
#
# COMPACT_ATOMS: atom_id res chain seq x y z
N THR A 1 11.11 -19.14 1.48
CA THR A 1 10.21 -19.00 0.31
C THR A 1 9.07 -18.10 0.69
N THR A 2 8.64 -17.17 -0.17
CA THR A 2 7.54 -16.23 0.14
C THR A 2 6.19 -16.82 -0.25
N ILE A 3 5.50 -17.40 0.72
CA ILE A 3 4.10 -17.87 0.63
C ILE A 3 3.34 -17.19 1.77
N GLY A 4 2.13 -16.71 1.49
CA GLY A 4 1.27 -16.07 2.48
C GLY A 4 0.55 -14.84 1.95
N THR A 5 0.16 -13.98 2.88
CA THR A 5 -0.48 -12.69 2.61
C THR A 5 0.11 -11.63 3.50
N GLY A 6 -0.05 -10.36 3.13
CA GLY A 6 0.37 -9.25 3.98
C GLY A 6 0.19 -7.90 3.31
N THR A 7 0.64 -6.85 3.98
CA THR A 7 0.67 -5.50 3.42
C THR A 7 1.95 -5.27 2.62
N ALA A 8 1.86 -4.39 1.63
CA ALA A 8 3.01 -3.91 0.87
C ALA A 8 2.78 -2.46 0.41
N THR A 9 3.87 -1.78 0.08
CA THR A 9 3.84 -0.49 -0.60
C THR A 9 4.45 -0.66 -1.99
N VAL A 10 3.70 -0.30 -3.03
CA VAL A 10 4.19 -0.30 -4.41
C VAL A 10 4.65 1.11 -4.76
N LEU A 11 5.88 1.22 -5.24
CA LEU A 11 6.46 2.45 -5.76
C LEU A 11 6.39 2.44 -7.29
N ARG A 12 5.71 3.42 -7.88
CA ARG A 12 5.54 3.50 -9.34
C ARG A 12 5.23 4.92 -9.78
N ASP A 13 5.77 5.33 -10.93
CA ASP A 13 5.50 6.64 -11.54
C ASP A 13 5.76 7.80 -10.55
N GLY A 14 6.73 7.65 -9.64
CA GLY A 14 7.05 8.63 -8.59
C GLY A 14 6.05 8.69 -7.43
N GLN A 15 5.11 7.75 -7.34
CA GLN A 15 4.07 7.66 -6.32
C GLN A 15 4.17 6.37 -5.51
N SER A 16 3.52 6.35 -4.34
CA SER A 16 3.45 5.21 -3.44
C SER A 16 2.00 4.76 -3.24
N PHE A 17 1.76 3.45 -3.32
CA PHE A 17 0.43 2.86 -3.21
C PHE A 17 0.42 1.77 -2.14
N ASN A 18 -0.49 1.87 -1.18
CA ASN A 18 -0.68 0.82 -0.18
C ASN A 18 -1.56 -0.30 -0.76
N VAL A 19 -1.08 -1.53 -0.65
CA VAL A 19 -1.74 -2.71 -1.20
C VAL A 19 -1.65 -3.89 -0.24
N THR A 20 -2.53 -4.87 -0.44
CA THR A 20 -2.42 -6.20 0.14
C THR A 20 -1.83 -7.14 -0.90
N TRP A 21 -0.79 -7.89 -0.54
CA TRP A 21 -0.27 -8.96 -1.38
C TRP A 21 -0.81 -10.32 -0.95
N ASN A 22 -0.97 -11.23 -1.91
CA ASN A 22 -1.36 -12.61 -1.68
C ASN A 22 -0.58 -13.54 -2.62
N ARG A 23 0.02 -14.58 -2.05
CA ARG A 23 0.63 -15.70 -2.78
C ARG A 23 0.32 -16.99 -2.01
N PRO A 24 -0.77 -17.71 -2.37
CA PRO A 24 -1.27 -18.81 -1.55
C PRO A 24 -0.42 -20.08 -1.63
N THR A 25 0.29 -20.29 -2.75
CA THR A 25 1.17 -21.47 -2.94
C THR A 25 2.47 -21.07 -3.64
N ALA A 26 3.44 -21.99 -3.68
CA ALA A 26 4.71 -21.77 -4.38
C ALA A 26 4.52 -21.58 -5.89
N ASP A 27 3.56 -22.29 -6.49
CA ASP A 27 3.27 -22.27 -7.93
C ASP A 27 2.34 -21.13 -8.33
N SER A 28 1.72 -20.46 -7.36
CA SER A 28 0.90 -19.28 -7.59
C SER A 28 1.77 -18.04 -7.79
N GLY A 29 1.33 -17.18 -8.72
CA GLY A 29 1.81 -15.81 -8.81
C GLY A 29 1.43 -14.99 -7.58
N THR A 30 2.14 -13.87 -7.37
CA THR A 30 1.80 -12.89 -6.33
C THR A 30 0.81 -11.88 -6.89
N THR A 31 -0.35 -11.74 -6.25
CA THR A 31 -1.32 -10.68 -6.58
C THR A 31 -1.18 -9.51 -5.61
N PHE A 32 -1.42 -8.29 -6.10
CA PHE A 32 -1.45 -7.07 -5.29
C PHE A 32 -2.79 -6.38 -5.48
N THR A 33 -3.47 -6.07 -4.38
CA THR A 33 -4.84 -5.54 -4.38
C THR A 33 -4.89 -4.22 -3.62
N MET A 34 -5.54 -3.22 -4.20
CA MET A 34 -5.75 -1.91 -3.59
C MET A 34 -6.85 -1.97 -2.52
N ALA A 35 -6.97 -0.92 -1.71
CA ALA A 35 -7.94 -0.87 -0.61
C ALA A 35 -9.41 -0.98 -1.07
N ASP A 36 -9.70 -0.61 -2.31
CA ASP A 36 -11.03 -0.74 -2.93
C ASP A 36 -11.31 -2.15 -3.51
N GLY A 37 -10.36 -3.08 -3.35
CA GLY A 37 -10.46 -4.44 -3.86
C GLY A 37 -10.04 -4.61 -5.32
N SER A 38 -9.71 -3.53 -6.03
CA SER A 38 -9.25 -3.62 -7.41
C SER A 38 -7.78 -4.05 -7.52
N PRO A 39 -7.36 -4.73 -8.60
CA PRO A 39 -5.96 -5.10 -8.80
C PRO A 39 -5.05 -3.89 -8.94
N MET A 40 -3.87 -3.92 -8.34
CA MET A 40 -2.84 -2.88 -8.54
C MET A 40 -2.34 -2.89 -9.99
N PRO A 41 -2.49 -1.79 -10.76
CA PRO A 41 -2.08 -1.77 -12.15
C PRO A 41 -0.55 -1.63 -12.28
N PHE A 42 0.11 -2.69 -12.73
CA PHE A 42 1.52 -2.64 -13.09
C PHE A 42 1.73 -2.23 -14.55
N LYS A 43 2.90 -1.64 -14.81
CA LYS A 43 3.31 -1.20 -16.15
C LYS A 43 4.01 -2.39 -16.80
N PRO A 44 3.86 -2.60 -18.11
CA PRO A 44 4.69 -3.55 -18.82
C PRO A 44 6.17 -3.23 -18.58
N GLY A 45 6.97 -4.24 -18.27
CA GLY A 45 8.39 -4.09 -17.99
C GLY A 45 8.84 -4.73 -16.68
N GLN A 46 10.06 -4.41 -16.27
CA GLN A 46 10.69 -5.00 -15.10
C GLN A 46 10.06 -4.49 -13.80
N GLN A 47 9.86 -5.43 -12.87
CA GLN A 47 9.40 -5.17 -11.51
C GLN A 47 10.42 -5.69 -10.53
N TRP A 48 10.68 -4.91 -9.47
CA TRP A 48 11.58 -5.29 -8.39
C TRP A 48 10.76 -5.52 -7.13
N VAL A 49 10.92 -6.71 -6.53
CA VAL A 49 10.28 -7.04 -5.25
C VAL A 49 11.36 -7.04 -4.18
N VAL A 50 11.22 -6.15 -3.20
CA VAL A 50 12.07 -6.11 -2.02
C VAL A 50 11.31 -6.73 -0.86
N LEU A 51 11.85 -7.81 -0.31
CA LEU A 51 11.30 -8.45 0.87
C LEU A 51 11.92 -7.82 2.10
N LEU A 52 11.05 -7.28 2.96
CA LEU A 52 11.45 -6.70 4.23
C LEU A 52 11.22 -7.71 5.34
N ASN A 53 12.08 -7.67 6.35
CA ASN A 53 11.79 -8.38 7.59
C ASN A 53 10.78 -7.54 8.41
N SER A 54 9.93 -8.19 9.19
CA SER A 54 8.89 -7.50 9.96
C SER A 54 9.43 -6.62 11.10
N LYS A 55 10.71 -6.76 11.46
CA LYS A 55 11.35 -6.03 12.57
C LYS A 55 12.04 -4.75 12.10
N THR A 56 12.25 -4.58 10.80
CA THR A 56 13.00 -3.47 10.22
C THR A 56 12.21 -2.86 9.06
N PRO A 57 11.49 -1.76 9.29
CA PRO A 57 10.76 -1.09 8.22
C PRO A 57 11.72 -0.47 7.20
N ALA A 58 11.29 -0.40 5.95
CA ALA A 58 12.00 0.38 4.95
C ALA A 58 11.64 1.87 5.09
N THR A 59 12.63 2.73 4.90
CA THR A 59 12.42 4.16 4.71
C THR A 59 12.22 4.44 3.22
N LEU A 60 11.02 4.86 2.84
CA LEU A 60 10.72 5.25 1.46
C LEU A 60 11.08 6.73 1.29
N LEU A 61 11.93 7.03 0.30
CA LEU A 61 12.38 8.39 -0.01
C LEU A 61 11.75 8.92 -1.30
N PRO A 62 11.51 10.24 -1.42
CA PRO A 62 11.61 11.25 -0.36
C PRO A 62 10.63 10.93 0.77
N LEU A 63 10.97 11.34 2.01
CA LEU A 63 10.03 11.17 3.12
C LEU A 63 8.66 11.68 2.65
N PRO A 64 7.57 10.90 2.84
CA PRO A 64 6.27 11.41 2.48
C PRO A 64 6.13 12.76 3.17
N THR A 65 5.93 13.84 2.40
CA THR A 65 5.45 15.10 2.94
C THR A 65 4.32 14.70 3.89
N PRO A 66 4.35 15.10 5.18
CA PRO A 66 3.36 14.63 6.14
C PRO A 66 2.02 14.73 5.46
N ALA A 67 1.39 13.57 5.21
CA ALA A 67 0.18 13.49 4.42
C ALA A 67 -0.75 14.56 5.00
N PRO A 68 -1.43 15.39 4.19
CA PRO A 68 -2.41 16.32 4.74
C PRO A 68 -3.31 15.46 5.62
N SER A 69 -3.26 15.73 6.93
CA SER A 69 -3.99 14.98 7.93
C SER A 69 -5.39 14.80 7.36
N SER A 70 -5.87 13.56 7.33
CA SER A 70 -7.28 13.32 7.13
C SER A 70 -8.01 13.90 8.35
N THR A 71 -8.12 15.21 8.40
CA THR A 71 -9.05 15.93 9.27
C THR A 71 -10.40 15.61 8.68
N SER A 72 -10.95 14.46 9.09
CA SER A 72 -12.37 14.25 9.10
C SER A 72 -13.01 15.53 9.60
N LYS A 73 -13.81 16.17 8.74
CA LYS A 73 -14.63 17.32 9.11
C LYS A 73 -15.56 16.88 10.24
N THR A 74 -15.23 17.17 11.49
CA THR A 74 -16.22 17.27 12.55
C THR A 74 -16.66 18.73 12.64
N THR A 75 -17.50 19.15 11.70
CA THR A 75 -18.33 20.35 11.89
C THR A 75 -19.66 19.87 12.43
N LYS A 76 -19.77 19.84 13.77
CA LYS A 76 -21.08 19.82 14.45
C LYS A 76 -21.71 21.20 14.25
N ALA A 77 -22.79 21.26 13.47
CA ALA A 77 -23.65 22.44 13.35
C ALA A 77 -24.35 22.72 14.70
N PRO A 78 -24.71 23.99 14.99
CA PRO A 78 -25.16 24.39 16.32
C PRO A 78 -26.60 23.93 16.57
N ALA A 79 -26.89 23.52 17.81
CA ALA A 79 -28.25 23.43 18.31
C ALA A 79 -28.51 24.68 19.16
N ALA A 80 -29.31 25.59 18.62
CA ALA A 80 -29.94 26.68 19.33
C ALA A 80 -31.46 26.47 19.23
N ILE A 81 -32.09 26.16 20.36
CA ILE A 81 -33.39 26.64 20.84
C ILE A 81 -33.50 26.27 22.33
#